data_AF-A0A0V0WC73-F1
#
_entry.id   AF-A0A0V0WC73-F1
#
_cell.length_a   1.000
_cell.length_b   1.000
_cell.length_c   1.000
_cell.angle_alpha   90.00
_cell.angle_beta   90.00
_cell.angle_gamma   90.00
#
_symmetry.space_group_name_H-M   'P 1'
#
loop_
_entity.id
_entity.type
_entity.pdbx_description
1 polymer ?
#
loop_
_entity_poly.entity_id
_entity_poly.type
_entity_poly.pdbx_seq_one_letter_code
_entity_poly.pdbx_strand_id
1 'polypeptide(L)' 'LPEMRVEPVGPFVNVRVDFAGPLLIRSDGPNRLTQKGYVCVFSCMVVRAIHLELVSDMSIENFLALR' A
#
# COMPACT_ATOMS: atom_id res chain seq x y z
N LEU A 1 -8.60 -22.65 -10.47
CA LEU A 1 -8.07 -21.42 -9.82
C LEU A 1 -9.23 -20.46 -9.63
N PRO A 2 -9.24 -19.58 -8.61
CA PRO A 2 -10.29 -18.58 -8.42
C PRO A 2 -10.45 -17.70 -9.68
N GLU A 3 -11.67 -17.28 -10.03
CA GLU A 3 -11.96 -16.47 -11.23
C GLU A 3 -11.10 -15.21 -11.31
N MET A 4 -10.92 -14.52 -10.19
CA MET A 4 -10.05 -13.34 -10.07
C MET A 4 -8.58 -13.56 -10.50
N ARG A 5 -8.15 -14.83 -10.63
CA ARG A 5 -6.79 -15.25 -11.02
C ARG A 5 -6.72 -15.81 -12.44
N VAL A 6 -7.85 -15.98 -13.13
CA VAL A 6 -7.92 -16.61 -14.45
C VAL A 6 -8.64 -15.77 -15.50
N GLU A 7 -9.47 -14.81 -15.10
CA GLU A 7 -10.06 -13.87 -16.04
C GLU A 7 -8.99 -12.96 -16.66
N PRO A 8 -8.99 -12.80 -18.00
CA PRO A 8 -8.07 -11.89 -18.69
C PRO A 8 -8.55 -10.45 -18.52
N VAL A 9 -8.24 -9.87 -17.37
CA VAL A 9 -8.49 -8.46 -17.03
C VAL A 9 -7.19 -7.65 -17.01
N GLY A 10 -7.31 -6.33 -17.02
CA GLY A 10 -6.15 -5.44 -16.91
C GLY A 10 -5.42 -5.54 -15.55
N PRO A 11 -4.18 -5.03 -15.46
CA PRO A 11 -3.48 -4.92 -14.18
C PRO A 11 -4.29 -4.12 -13.16
N PHE A 12 -4.18 -4.50 -11.88
CA PHE A 12 -4.84 -3.84 -10.75
C PHE A 12 -6.39 -3.83 -10.77
N VAL A 13 -7.03 -4.61 -11.65
CA VAL A 13 -8.49 -4.83 -11.55
C VAL A 13 -8.84 -5.64 -10.30
N ASN A 14 -8.05 -6.68 -10.02
CA ASN A 14 -8.16 -7.49 -8.80
C ASN A 14 -6.95 -7.23 -7.90
N VAL A 15 -7.18 -6.56 -6.77
CA VAL A 15 -6.11 -6.13 -5.84
C VAL A 15 -6.41 -6.64 -4.44
N ARG A 16 -5.37 -7.17 -3.78
CA ARG A 16 -5.38 -7.34 -2.33
C ARG A 16 -4.66 -6.16 -1.69
N VAL A 17 -5.26 -5.62 -0.64
CA VAL A 17 -4.67 -4.58 0.20
C VAL A 17 -4.16 -5.22 1.48
N ASP A 18 -2.98 -4.81 1.92
CA ASP A 18 -2.37 -5.18 3.21
C ASP A 18 -1.62 -3.99 3.81
N PHE A 19 -1.21 -4.08 5.06
CA PHE A 19 -0.38 -3.05 5.71
C PHE A 19 0.86 -3.68 6.35
N ALA A 20 2.01 -3.05 6.13
CA ALA A 20 3.26 -3.40 6.79
C ALA A 20 3.69 -2.28 7.73
N GLY A 21 3.82 -2.56 9.03
CA GLY A 21 4.30 -1.60 10.02
C GLY A 21 4.10 -2.07 11.47
N PRO A 22 4.38 -1.22 12.47
CA PRO A 22 4.84 0.17 12.35
C PRO A 22 6.33 0.28 12.04
N LEU A 23 6.67 1.12 11.06
CA LEU A 23 8.04 1.49 10.69
C LEU A 23 8.38 2.86 11.28
N LEU A 24 9.64 3.07 11.61
CA LEU A 24 10.17 4.38 11.97
C LEU A 24 10.60 5.12 10.69
N ILE A 25 9.81 6.12 10.31
CA ILE A 25 10.02 6.94 9.11
C ILE A 25 10.76 8.20 9.53
N ARG A 26 11.85 8.50 8.84
CA ARG A 26 12.63 9.72 9.05
C ARG A 26 12.18 10.78 8.06
N SER A 27 11.81 11.96 8.56
CA SER A 27 11.49 13.10 7.72
C SER A 27 12.76 13.70 7.12
N ASP A 28 12.70 14.04 5.83
CA ASP A 28 13.74 14.84 5.19
C ASP A 28 13.55 16.32 5.57
N GLY A 29 14.56 16.93 6.20
CA GLY A 29 14.52 18.33 6.62
C GLY A 29 15.47 18.66 7.77
N PRO A 30 15.62 19.96 8.12
CA PRO A 30 16.56 20.41 9.16
C PRO A 30 16.21 19.89 10.57
N ASN A 31 14.94 19.58 10.83
CA ASN A 31 14.48 18.86 12.02
C ASN A 31 14.07 17.44 11.65
N ARG A 32 15.06 16.55 11.54
CA ARG A 32 14.88 15.13 11.17
C ARG A 32 14.13 14.34 12.25
N LEU A 33 12.85 14.62 12.38
CA LEU A 33 11.93 13.91 13.24
C LEU A 33 11.74 12.49 12.72
N THR A 34 11.59 11.56 13.66
CA THR A 34 11.28 10.16 13.35
C THR A 34 9.88 9.89 13.85
N GLN A 35 8.99 9.45 12.98
CA GLN A 35 7.60 9.17 13.29
C GLN A 35 7.24 7.74 12.90
N LYS A 36 6.24 7.18 13.57
CA LYS A 36 5.68 5.90 13.15
C LYS A 36 4.90 6.09 11.85
N GLY A 37 4.98 5.11 10.97
CA GLY A 37 4.03 4.97 9.88
C GLY A 37 4.01 3.55 9.34
N TYR A 38 3.26 3.35 8.27
CA TYR A 38 2.96 2.05 7.71
C TYR A 38 3.09 2.13 6.19
N VAL A 39 3.37 1.00 5.55
CA VAL A 39 3.31 0.86 4.10
C VAL A 39 2.00 0.17 3.76
N CYS A 40 1.14 0.84 3.02
CA CYS A 40 -0.01 0.21 2.38
C CYS A 40 0.47 -0.56 1.14
N VAL A 41 0.15 -1.84 1.08
CA VAL A 41 0.62 -2.79 0.07
C VAL A 41 -0.55 -3.18 -0.83
N PHE A 42 -0.47 -2.80 -2.10
CA PHE A 42 -1.44 -3.19 -3.13
C PHE A 42 -0.84 -4.30 -3.99
N SER A 43 -1.31 -5.53 -3.81
CA SER A 43 -0.87 -6.69 -4.59
C SER A 43 -1.84 -6.95 -5.74
N CYS A 44 -1.36 -6.80 -6.97
CA CYS A 44 -2.09 -7.13 -8.19
C CYS A 44 -2.16 -8.65 -8.39
N MET A 45 -3.38 -9.19 -8.41
CA MET A 45 -3.64 -10.64 -8.52
C MET A 45 -3.56 -11.16 -9.96
N VAL A 46 -3.43 -10.26 -10.93
CA VAL A 46 -3.41 -10.57 -12.37
C VAL A 46 -1.98 -10.80 -12.85
N VAL A 47 -1.08 -9.86 -12.55
CA VAL A 47 0.30 -9.87 -13.10
C VAL A 47 1.41 -9.96 -12.04
N ARG A 48 1.06 -10.23 -10.77
CA ARG A 48 2.02 -10.29 -9.63
C ARG A 48 2.82 -8.99 -9.44
N ALA A 49 2.21 -7.84 -9.73
CA ALA A 49 2.79 -6.52 -9.44
C ALA A 49 2.44 -6.07 -8.02
N ILE A 50 3.31 -5.27 -7.40
CA ILE A 50 3.08 -4.66 -6.09
C ILE A 50 3.23 -3.13 -6.21
N HIS A 51 2.23 -2.39 -5.74
CA HIS A 51 2.29 -0.94 -5.54
C HIS A 51 2.35 -0.65 -4.04
N LEU A 52 3.24 0.25 -3.63
CA LEU A 52 3.53 0.55 -2.22
C LEU A 52 3.31 2.04 -1.97
N GLU A 53 2.50 2.35 -0.95
CA GLU A 53 2.22 3.72 -0.51
C GLU A 53 2.57 3.90 0.96
N LEU A 54 3.16 5.03 1.32
CA LEU A 54 3.52 5.33 2.71
C LEU A 54 2.39 6.12 3.39
N VAL A 55 1.95 5.67 4.56
CA VAL A 55 0.91 6.33 5.36
C VAL A 55 1.39 6.57 6.80
N SER A 56 0.87 7.59 7.46
CA SER A 56 1.17 7.87 8.87
C SER A 56 0.46 6.92 9.84
N ASP A 57 -0.71 6.40 9.49
CA ASP A 57 -1.46 5.43 10.27
C ASP A 57 -2.37 4.55 9.38
N MET A 58 -3.07 3.59 9.99
CA MET A 58 -3.99 2.67 9.30
C MET A 58 -5.45 3.15 9.32
N SER A 59 -5.69 4.46 9.44
CA SER A 59 -7.04 5.02 9.40
C SER A 59 -7.64 4.95 7.99
N ILE A 60 -8.97 4.94 7.93
CA ILE A 60 -9.70 4.95 6.65
C ILE A 60 -9.42 6.25 5.90
N GLU A 61 -9.32 7.36 6.62
CA GLU A 61 -9.06 8.68 6.08
C GLU A 61 -7.71 8.72 5.35
N ASN A 62 -6.65 8.19 5.95
CA ASN A 62 -5.34 8.12 5.30
C ASN A 62 -5.33 7.13 4.13
N PHE A 63 -6.09 6.04 4.22
CA PHE A 63 -6.23 5.10 3.10
C PHE A 63 -6.95 5.73 1.90
N LEU A 64 -8.04 6.46 2.12
CA LEU A 64 -8.80 7.13 1.05
C LEU A 64 -8.06 8.33 0.43
N ALA A 65 -7.04 8.85 1.11
CA ALA A 65 -6.18 9.92 0.61
C ALA A 65 -5.03 9.42 -0.29
N LEU A 66 -4.83 8.09 -0.40
CA LEU A 66 -3.84 7.49 -1.30
C LEU A 66 -4.20 7.73 -2.78
N ARG A 67 -3.18 7.82 -3.63
CA ARG A 67 -3.34 8.08 -5.07
C ARG A 67 -3.29 6.81 -5.91
#